data_AF-A0AAN8MDG4-F1
#
_entry.id   AF-A0AAN8MDG4-F1
#
_cell.length_a   1.000
_cell.length_b   1.000
_cell.length_c   1.000
_cell.angle_alpha   90.00
_cell.angle_beta   90.00
_cell.angle_gamma   90.00
#
_symmetry.space_group_name_H-M   'P 1'
#
loop_
_entity.id
_entity.type
_entity.pdbx_description
1 polymer ?
#
loop_
_entity_poly.entity_id
_entity_poly.type
_entity_poly.pdbx_seq_one_letter_code
_entity_poly.pdbx_strand_id
1 'polypeptide(L)'
;MREKGSPKLNQLFYKTGKMERLFLVHVLFTMCWAVPQDLAGKMFTFPKESDSDHVRLMPTGENYSSVTVCLRYFTDVKRAFSIFSMATPTSPNDFLLFKESNGDMELNCRLIERQVPSLGTEEMATWLGTV
;
A
#
# COMPACT_ATOMS: atom_id res chain seq x y z
N MET A 1 -0.78 51.34 -58.49
CA MET A 1 -0.60 51.92 -57.13
C MET A 1 -0.44 50.80 -56.12
N ARG A 2 0.36 51.11 -55.10
CA ARG A 2 0.82 50.35 -53.92
C ARG A 2 -0.31 49.66 -53.10
N GLU A 3 0.05 48.49 -52.58
CA GLU A 3 -0.47 47.67 -51.45
C GLU A 3 -1.88 47.89 -50.86
N LYS A 4 -2.57 46.76 -50.58
CA LYS A 4 -3.22 46.55 -49.28
C LYS A 4 -3.05 45.09 -48.82
N GLY A 5 -2.09 44.89 -47.91
CA GLY A 5 -1.93 43.68 -47.13
C GLY A 5 -3.16 43.39 -46.29
N SER A 6 -3.54 42.11 -46.20
CA SER A 6 -4.69 41.66 -45.42
C SER A 6 -4.24 41.04 -44.08
N PRO A 7 -4.85 41.45 -42.95
CA PRO A 7 -4.35 41.29 -41.57
C PRO A 7 -4.62 39.92 -40.92
N LYS A 8 -4.65 38.83 -41.70
CA LYS A 8 -5.16 37.54 -41.21
C LYS A 8 -4.13 36.64 -40.52
N LEU A 9 -2.83 36.92 -40.63
CA LEU A 9 -1.80 36.06 -40.02
C LEU A 9 -1.77 36.20 -38.49
N ASN A 10 -1.68 37.42 -37.96
CA ASN A 10 -1.51 37.65 -36.51
C ASN A 10 -2.73 37.21 -35.68
N GLN A 11 -3.92 37.21 -36.28
CA GLN A 11 -5.14 36.76 -35.60
C GLN A 11 -5.25 35.23 -35.55
N LEU A 12 -4.71 34.51 -36.55
CA LEU A 12 -4.57 33.04 -36.49
C LEU A 12 -3.51 32.65 -35.46
N PHE A 13 -2.34 33.31 -35.45
CA PHE A 13 -1.27 33.02 -34.49
C PHE A 13 -1.69 33.30 -33.03
N TYR A 14 -2.46 34.36 -32.77
CA TYR A 14 -3.01 34.62 -31.44
C TYR A 14 -4.05 33.55 -31.00
N LYS A 15 -4.76 32.94 -31.96
CA LYS A 15 -5.77 31.90 -31.71
C LYS A 15 -5.14 30.53 -31.45
N THR A 16 -4.04 30.18 -32.13
CA THR A 16 -3.31 28.93 -31.92
C THR A 16 -2.44 28.94 -30.65
N GLY A 17 -1.78 30.05 -30.30
CA GLY A 17 -0.93 30.12 -29.10
C GLY A 17 -1.67 30.17 -27.75
N LYS A 18 -2.96 30.53 -27.73
CA LYS A 18 -3.79 30.57 -26.51
C LYS A 18 -4.30 29.18 -26.10
N MET A 19 -4.50 28.29 -27.08
CA MET A 19 -5.01 26.93 -26.85
C MET A 19 -3.95 26.03 -26.21
N GLU A 20 -2.68 26.14 -26.59
CA GLU A 20 -1.58 25.33 -26.01
C GLU A 20 -1.40 25.54 -24.50
N ARG A 21 -1.53 26.79 -24.03
CA ARG A 21 -1.45 27.10 -22.59
C ARG A 21 -2.64 26.54 -21.83
N LEU A 22 -3.82 26.51 -22.45
CA LEU A 22 -5.02 25.91 -21.86
C LEU A 22 -4.89 24.39 -21.77
N PHE A 23 -4.30 23.74 -22.78
CA PHE A 23 -3.99 22.31 -22.75
C PHE A 23 -2.98 21.98 -21.65
N LEU A 24 -1.90 22.76 -21.50
CA LEU A 24 -0.93 22.55 -20.42
C LEU A 24 -1.57 22.69 -19.03
N VAL A 25 -2.41 23.71 -18.82
CA VAL A 25 -3.15 23.87 -17.56
C VAL A 25 -4.11 22.72 -17.33
N HIS A 26 -4.79 22.22 -18.37
CA HIS A 26 -5.70 21.08 -18.28
C HIS A 26 -4.97 19.77 -17.94
N VAL A 27 -3.82 19.51 -18.57
CA VAL A 27 -2.95 18.37 -18.27
C VAL A 27 -2.42 18.47 -16.83
N LEU A 28 -2.05 19.66 -16.35
CA LEU A 28 -1.64 19.85 -14.95
C LEU A 28 -2.81 19.64 -13.97
N PHE A 29 -4.05 19.96 -14.37
CA PHE A 29 -5.25 19.81 -13.52
C PHE A 29 -5.71 18.35 -13.41
N THR A 30 -5.53 17.53 -14.43
CA THR A 30 -5.95 16.12 -14.44
C THR A 30 -4.98 15.17 -13.74
N MET A 31 -3.77 15.64 -13.40
CA MET A 31 -2.67 14.80 -12.88
C MET A 31 -2.77 14.45 -11.39
N CYS A 32 -3.72 14.99 -10.62
CA CYS A 32 -3.70 14.81 -9.16
C CYS A 32 -5.04 14.37 -8.57
N TRP A 33 -5.64 13.31 -9.10
CA TRP A 33 -6.81 12.67 -8.49
C TRP A 33 -6.57 11.17 -8.34
N ALA A 34 -5.84 10.78 -7.30
CA ALA A 34 -5.76 9.40 -6.86
C ALA A 34 -6.92 9.11 -5.91
N VAL A 35 -8.07 8.71 -6.48
CA VAL A 35 -9.25 8.33 -5.69
C VAL A 35 -9.02 6.94 -5.09
N PRO A 36 -9.25 6.74 -3.78
CA PRO A 36 -9.21 5.42 -3.17
C PRO A 36 -10.13 4.47 -3.92
N GLN A 37 -9.59 3.33 -4.33
CA GLN A 37 -10.38 2.32 -5.03
C GLN A 37 -10.92 1.30 -4.02
N ASP A 38 -12.18 0.93 -4.19
CA ASP A 38 -12.71 -0.24 -3.52
C ASP A 38 -12.08 -1.51 -4.11
N LEU A 39 -11.52 -2.32 -3.22
CA LEU A 39 -10.84 -3.58 -3.52
C LEU A 39 -11.69 -4.80 -3.13
N ALA A 40 -12.93 -4.60 -2.66
CA ALA A 40 -13.83 -5.70 -2.36
C ALA A 40 -13.99 -6.64 -3.57
N GLY A 41 -13.79 -7.95 -3.34
CA GLY A 41 -13.87 -8.98 -4.39
C GLY A 41 -12.72 -8.99 -5.39
N LYS A 42 -11.71 -8.12 -5.24
CA LYS A 42 -10.50 -8.11 -6.07
C LYS A 42 -9.36 -8.84 -5.36
N MET A 43 -8.39 -9.30 -6.13
CA MET A 43 -7.20 -10.00 -5.66
C MET A 43 -5.95 -9.36 -6.25
N PHE A 44 -4.89 -9.26 -5.44
CA PHE A 44 -3.57 -8.92 -5.94
C PHE A 44 -2.89 -10.19 -6.48
N THR A 45 -2.36 -10.10 -7.69
CA THR A 45 -1.72 -11.24 -8.35
C THR A 45 -0.23 -10.96 -8.54
N PHE A 46 0.61 -11.90 -8.12
CA PHE A 46 2.05 -11.89 -8.30
C PHE A 46 2.41 -13.05 -9.22
N PRO A 47 2.45 -12.84 -10.56
CA PRO A 47 2.53 -13.93 -11.54
C PRO A 47 3.92 -14.58 -11.61
N LYS A 48 4.93 -13.89 -11.09
CA LYS A 48 6.31 -14.34 -11.08
C LYS A 48 6.89 -14.11 -9.69
N GLU A 49 7.71 -15.05 -9.27
CA GLU A 49 8.51 -14.93 -8.07
C GLU A 49 9.53 -13.78 -8.23
N SER A 50 9.46 -12.82 -7.32
CA SER A 50 10.25 -11.59 -7.32
C SER A 50 10.59 -11.22 -5.88
N ASP A 51 11.68 -10.47 -5.70
CA ASP A 51 12.10 -9.87 -4.42
C ASP A 51 11.65 -8.41 -4.29
N SER A 52 11.24 -7.78 -5.40
CA SER A 52 10.79 -6.39 -5.44
C SER A 52 9.27 -6.24 -5.50
N ASP A 53 8.54 -7.27 -5.93
CA ASP A 53 7.10 -7.15 -6.20
C ASP A 53 6.31 -7.25 -4.91
N HIS A 54 5.75 -6.13 -4.47
CA HIS A 54 4.92 -6.04 -3.28
C HIS A 54 3.87 -4.95 -3.42
N VAL A 55 2.82 -5.05 -2.62
CA VAL A 55 1.81 -3.98 -2.49
C VAL A 55 1.98 -3.33 -1.13
N ARG A 56 2.16 -2.02 -1.12
CA ARG A 56 2.19 -1.23 0.12
C ARG A 56 0.78 -0.73 0.44
N LEU A 57 0.24 -1.20 1.55
CA LEU A 57 -1.00 -0.67 2.10
C LEU A 57 -0.70 0.63 2.87
N MET A 58 -1.46 1.68 2.57
CA MET A 58 -1.34 2.99 3.23
C MET A 58 -2.61 3.26 4.03
N PRO A 59 -2.67 2.82 5.29
CA PRO A 59 -3.84 3.07 6.11
C PRO A 59 -3.90 4.55 6.52
N THR A 60 -5.09 5.05 6.82
CA THR A 60 -5.31 6.45 7.20
C THR A 60 -4.91 6.78 8.64
N GLY A 61 -4.82 5.76 9.50
CA GLY A 61 -4.44 5.91 10.90
C GLY A 61 -2.93 5.81 11.12
N GLU A 62 -2.46 6.50 12.16
CA GLU A 62 -1.11 6.40 12.68
C GLU A 62 -1.14 5.71 14.05
N ASN A 63 -0.07 4.99 14.39
CA ASN A 63 0.18 4.44 15.73
C ASN A 63 -0.90 3.46 16.27
N TYR A 64 -0.79 2.19 15.88
CA TYR A 64 -1.70 1.12 16.30
C TYR A 64 -1.26 0.49 17.62
N SER A 65 -2.12 0.49 18.64
CA SER A 65 -1.88 -0.24 19.90
C SER A 65 -2.18 -1.75 19.79
N SER A 66 -3.00 -2.13 18.82
CA SER A 66 -3.35 -3.51 18.49
C SER A 66 -3.59 -3.60 16.98
N VAL A 67 -3.18 -4.72 16.38
CA VAL A 67 -3.30 -4.97 14.94
C VAL A 67 -3.88 -6.36 14.74
N THR A 68 -4.93 -6.44 13.93
CA THR A 68 -5.53 -7.70 13.48
C THR A 68 -5.46 -7.76 11.97
N VAL A 69 -4.95 -8.86 11.42
CA VAL A 69 -4.82 -9.07 9.98
C VAL A 69 -5.68 -10.27 9.57
N CYS A 70 -6.61 -10.04 8.65
CA CYS A 70 -7.40 -11.08 8.01
C CYS A 70 -7.18 -11.00 6.50
N LEU A 71 -6.76 -12.11 5.88
CA LEU A 71 -6.53 -12.17 4.44
C LEU A 71 -6.88 -13.55 3.89
N ARG A 72 -7.14 -13.60 2.59
CA ARG A 72 -7.25 -14.84 1.81
C ARG A 72 -6.13 -14.81 0.77
N TYR A 73 -5.35 -15.88 0.71
CA TYR A 73 -4.27 -16.03 -0.26
C TYR A 73 -4.27 -17.44 -0.84
N PHE A 74 -3.71 -17.56 -2.04
CA PHE A 74 -3.45 -18.83 -2.70
C PHE A 74 -2.10 -18.68 -3.41
N THR A 75 -1.27 -19.72 -3.38
CA THR A 75 0.05 -19.69 -3.98
C THR A 75 0.50 -21.09 -4.37
N ASP A 76 1.24 -21.17 -5.46
CA ASP A 76 1.99 -22.36 -5.88
C ASP A 76 3.46 -22.30 -5.43
N VAL A 77 3.88 -21.21 -4.79
CA VAL A 77 5.25 -21.02 -4.27
C VAL A 77 5.51 -21.98 -3.11
N LYS A 78 6.61 -22.73 -3.23
CA LYS A 78 7.04 -23.74 -2.24
C LYS A 78 8.15 -23.27 -1.31
N ARG A 79 8.90 -22.22 -1.67
CA ARG A 79 9.92 -21.66 -0.78
C ARG A 79 9.27 -20.95 0.41
N ALA A 80 10.08 -20.61 1.41
CA ALA A 80 9.64 -19.75 2.49
C ALA A 80 9.44 -18.30 1.98
N PHE A 81 8.38 -17.62 2.41
CA PHE A 81 8.10 -16.23 2.02
C PHE A 81 7.17 -15.50 3.00
N SER A 82 7.25 -14.17 3.01
CA SER A 82 6.36 -13.31 3.78
C SER A 82 5.01 -13.15 3.08
N ILE A 83 3.92 -13.47 3.77
CA ILE A 83 2.55 -13.22 3.29
C ILE A 83 2.13 -11.78 3.59
N PHE A 84 2.47 -11.30 4.79
CA PHE A 84 2.18 -9.93 5.22
C PHE A 84 3.31 -9.43 6.11
N SER A 85 3.78 -8.21 5.86
CA SER A 85 4.82 -7.56 6.66
C SER A 85 4.45 -6.12 6.96
N MET A 86 4.64 -5.72 8.21
CA MET A 86 4.53 -4.36 8.70
C MET A 86 5.82 -3.99 9.44
N ALA A 87 6.47 -2.96 8.93
CA ALA A 87 7.63 -2.34 9.54
C ALA A 87 7.25 -1.01 10.20
N THR A 88 7.87 -0.72 11.33
CA THR A 88 7.89 0.61 11.93
C THR A 88 9.27 1.24 11.75
N PRO A 89 9.44 2.56 11.95
CA PRO A 89 10.75 3.20 11.81
C PRO A 89 11.85 2.60 12.70
N THR A 90 11.48 1.90 13.77
CA THR A 90 12.41 1.29 14.73
C THR A 90 12.57 -0.22 14.56
N SER A 91 11.67 -0.89 13.82
CA SER A 91 11.67 -2.35 13.67
C SER A 91 11.20 -2.77 12.27
N PRO A 92 12.04 -3.48 11.49
CA PRO A 92 11.65 -3.93 10.14
C PRO A 92 10.60 -5.04 10.16
N ASN A 93 10.53 -5.84 11.23
CA ASN A 93 9.62 -6.99 11.38
C ASN A 93 8.74 -6.79 12.62
N ASP A 94 8.07 -5.63 12.73
CA ASP A 94 7.22 -5.33 13.89
C ASP A 94 5.98 -6.23 13.93
N PHE A 95 5.44 -6.58 12.75
CA PHE A 95 4.44 -7.63 12.58
C PHE A 95 4.66 -8.34 11.24
N LEU A 96 4.91 -9.64 11.28
CA LEU A 96 5.25 -10.47 10.13
C LEU A 96 4.48 -11.79 10.18
N LEU A 97 3.68 -12.05 9.15
CA LEU A 97 3.08 -13.35 8.88
C LEU A 97 3.90 -14.02 7.79
N PHE A 98 4.60 -15.08 8.17
CA PHE A 98 5.56 -15.79 7.32
C PHE A 98 5.09 -17.22 7.06
N LYS A 99 5.32 -17.71 5.85
CA LYS A 99 5.12 -19.12 5.50
C LYS A 99 6.47 -19.76 5.33
N GLU A 100 6.69 -20.84 6.08
CA GLU A 100 7.90 -21.64 6.00
C GLU A 100 7.88 -22.59 4.80
N SER A 101 9.08 -23.05 4.40
CA SER A 101 9.24 -23.96 3.26
C SER A 101 8.58 -25.34 3.46
N ASN A 102 8.39 -25.75 4.72
CA ASN A 102 7.67 -26.97 5.09
C ASN A 102 6.14 -26.80 5.08
N GLY A 103 5.65 -25.57 4.83
CA GLY A 103 4.23 -25.24 4.81
C GLY A 103 3.68 -24.69 6.11
N ASP A 104 4.47 -24.67 7.19
CA ASP A 104 4.07 -24.10 8.48
C ASP A 104 3.92 -22.58 8.38
N MET A 105 3.10 -22.04 9.28
CA MET A 105 2.82 -20.61 9.35
C MET A 105 3.43 -20.07 10.64
N GLU A 106 4.24 -19.03 10.52
CA GLU A 106 4.86 -18.35 11.65
C GLU A 106 4.34 -16.92 11.77
N LEU A 107 4.02 -16.52 13.00
CA LEU A 107 3.65 -15.15 13.34
C LEU A 107 4.74 -14.56 14.23
N ASN A 108 5.46 -13.57 13.70
CA ASN A 108 6.39 -12.77 14.48
C ASN A 108 5.77 -11.40 14.74
N CYS A 109 5.50 -11.10 16.01
CA CYS A 109 5.02 -9.80 16.44
C CYS A 109 5.92 -9.28 17.55
N ARG A 110 6.39 -8.04 17.41
CA ARG A 110 7.14 -7.38 18.46
C ARG A 110 6.17 -6.87 19.51
N LEU A 111 6.25 -7.44 20.70
CA LEU A 111 5.58 -6.90 21.87
C LEU A 111 6.31 -5.62 22.29
N ILE A 112 5.65 -4.47 22.13
CA ILE A 112 6.08 -3.23 22.77
C ILE A 112 5.66 -3.37 24.23
N GLU A 113 6.60 -3.74 25.08
CA GLU A 113 6.41 -3.88 26.51
C GLU A 113 6.03 -2.53 27.14
N ARG A 114 4.73 -2.22 27.17
CA ARG A 114 4.16 -1.44 28.28
C ARG A 114 3.87 -2.44 29.38
N GLN A 115 4.91 -2.80 30.14
CA GLN A 115 4.87 -3.75 31.27
C GLN A 115 3.93 -4.93 31.03
N VAL A 116 4.45 -6.02 30.48
CA VAL A 116 3.84 -7.32 30.73
C VAL A 116 3.91 -7.50 32.25
N PRO A 117 2.81 -7.56 33.02
CA PRO A 117 2.90 -8.11 34.36
C PRO A 117 3.48 -9.50 34.13
N SER A 118 4.67 -9.77 34.66
CA SER A 118 5.26 -11.10 34.63
C SER A 118 4.14 -12.08 34.95
N LEU A 119 3.70 -12.85 33.96
CA LEU A 119 2.63 -13.81 34.14
C LEU A 119 3.23 -14.86 35.06
N GLY A 120 3.02 -14.66 36.36
CA GLY A 120 3.46 -15.58 37.38
C GLY A 120 2.89 -16.93 37.00
N THR A 121 3.70 -17.96 37.15
CA THR A 121 3.35 -19.36 36.88
C THR A 121 2.06 -19.83 37.58
N GLU A 122 1.45 -19.02 38.45
CA GLU A 122 0.14 -19.26 39.06
C GLU A 122 -1.08 -18.90 38.18
N GLU A 123 -0.98 -17.99 37.20
CA GLU A 123 -2.15 -17.62 36.38
C GLU A 123 -2.47 -18.62 35.26
N MET A 124 -1.50 -19.47 34.89
CA MET A 124 -1.68 -20.56 33.93
C MET A 124 -2.60 -21.68 34.49
N ALA A 125 -2.72 -21.79 35.82
CA ALA A 125 -3.60 -22.78 36.45
C ALA A 125 -5.09 -22.40 36.35
N THR A 126 -5.41 -21.11 36.22
CA THR A 126 -6.81 -20.63 36.14
C THR A 126 -7.42 -20.87 34.75
N TRP A 127 -6.61 -20.85 33.69
CA TRP A 127 -7.09 -21.03 32.31
C TRP A 127 -7.06 -22.47 31.79
N LEU A 128 -6.34 -23.38 32.46
CA LEU A 128 -6.28 -24.80 32.10
C LEU A 128 -7.14 -25.71 33.00
N GLY A 129 -8.00 -25.14 33.85
CA GLY A 129 -8.86 -25.91 34.74
C GLY A 129 -10.25 -25.33 34.90
N THR A 130 -11.20 -25.73 34.04
CA THR A 130 -12.54 -26.18 34.45
C THR A 130 -13.10 -27.07 33.33
N VAL A 131 -13.55 -28.25 33.74
CA VAL A 131 -14.27 -29.28 32.97
C VAL A 131 -15.59 -28.75 32.41
#